data_AF-A0A6V7KPF1-F1
#
_entry.id   AF-A0A6V7KPF1-F1
#
_cell.length_a   1.000
_cell.length_b   1.000
_cell.length_c   1.000
_cell.angle_alpha   90.00
_cell.angle_beta   90.00
_cell.angle_gamma   90.00
#
_symmetry.space_group_name_H-M   'P 1'
#
loop_
_entity.id
_entity.type
_entity.pdbx_description
1 polymer ?
#
loop_
_entity_poly.entity_id
_entity_poly.type
_entity_poly.pdbx_seq_one_letter_code
_entity_poly.pdbx_strand_id
1 'polypeptide(L)'
;VSCAPRCGADAYYRAEDKKFAVSWMTGWAWLCFLSTLFTLLTFWVDPSRFRYPERPIVFLALTYNLLSILFIVRGAVGAEPLSCANQDNGPSYVPVHDGLMSASCTVWWLFKYYLSLSSAVWWTILCGCWLLSARNEWSSEALHNIAPYLHGTAWGLPLFLVAGGLISRNIGADELTGLCQISDESALWLEVLPQGTLLILGCIFAGIAGAALVRVRRAIKAAGRSATKLERLMTRLSIFALLYALPAFGGLACTLHESSVRPRWRTLALLAALDCRASQNCVPGPVYSAAGLEVALLRLFLSLVIGVTSGMWVWSGKTCRAWSKLLAAPSKPPRSSQAGQHIGRGVFQGIKTDTLNFA
;
A
#
# COMPACT_ATOMS: atom_id res chain seq x y z
N VAL A 1 -28.06 14.65 26.74
CA VAL A 1 -28.69 13.79 25.73
C VAL A 1 -27.67 13.57 24.61
N SER A 2 -27.28 12.32 24.32
CA SER A 2 -26.42 12.02 23.17
C SER A 2 -27.30 11.86 21.93
N CYS A 3 -26.99 12.57 20.85
CA CYS A 3 -27.72 12.48 19.59
C CYS A 3 -26.82 11.88 18.51
N ALA A 4 -27.34 10.94 17.73
CA ALA A 4 -26.64 10.34 16.61
C ALA A 4 -27.56 10.30 15.37
N PRO A 5 -27.00 10.53 14.17
CA PRO A 5 -27.78 10.42 12.94
C PRO A 5 -28.19 8.97 12.68
N ARG A 6 -29.32 8.76 11.99
CA ARG A 6 -29.71 7.42 11.54
C ARG A 6 -28.86 7.02 10.34
N CYS A 7 -28.58 5.72 10.23
CA CYS A 7 -27.90 5.21 9.04
C CYS A 7 -28.81 5.34 7.81
N GLY A 8 -28.21 5.60 6.64
CA GLY A 8 -28.92 5.88 5.38
C GLY A 8 -29.54 7.28 5.29
N ALA A 9 -29.58 8.05 6.39
CA ALA A 9 -30.05 9.45 6.37
C ALA A 9 -28.95 10.40 5.91
N ASP A 10 -29.35 11.51 5.28
CA ASP A 10 -28.48 12.63 4.91
C ASP A 10 -28.34 13.58 6.09
N ALA A 11 -27.40 13.27 7.00
CA ALA A 11 -27.15 14.07 8.18
C ALA A 11 -26.00 15.06 7.94
N TYR A 12 -24.83 14.53 7.63
CA TYR A 12 -23.63 15.32 7.36
C TYR A 12 -23.44 15.53 5.84
N TYR A 13 -23.75 14.52 5.04
CA TYR A 13 -23.49 14.55 3.59
C TYR A 13 -24.77 14.23 2.81
N ARG A 14 -24.87 14.75 1.58
CA ARG A 14 -25.97 14.43 0.67
C ARG A 14 -25.80 13.03 0.08
N ALA A 15 -26.90 12.41 -0.33
CA ALA A 15 -26.88 11.14 -1.04
C ALA A 15 -26.02 11.19 -2.32
N GLU A 16 -25.99 12.32 -3.02
CA GLU A 16 -25.16 12.53 -4.21
C GLU A 16 -23.66 12.50 -3.88
N ASP A 17 -23.25 13.19 -2.81
CA ASP A 17 -21.85 13.22 -2.34
C ASP A 17 -21.39 11.83 -1.91
N LYS A 18 -22.25 11.07 -1.22
CA LYS A 18 -21.98 9.69 -0.81
C LYS A 18 -21.78 8.77 -2.01
N LYS A 19 -22.65 8.87 -3.03
CA LYS A 19 -22.53 8.10 -4.28
C LYS A 19 -21.24 8.45 -5.04
N PHE A 20 -20.90 9.73 -5.10
CA PHE A 20 -19.67 10.20 -5.71
C PHE A 20 -18.44 9.65 -4.97
N ALA A 21 -18.41 9.76 -3.63
CA ALA A 21 -17.31 9.27 -2.82
C ALA A 21 -17.09 7.76 -2.96
N VAL A 22 -18.17 6.96 -3.02
CA VAL A 22 -18.08 5.52 -3.28
C VAL A 22 -17.47 5.26 -4.66
N SER A 23 -17.96 5.93 -5.71
CA SER A 23 -17.45 5.75 -7.07
C SER A 23 -15.97 6.15 -7.18
N TRP A 24 -15.60 7.26 -6.57
CA TRP A 24 -14.22 7.77 -6.48
C TRP A 24 -13.30 6.76 -5.80
N MET A 25 -13.68 6.31 -4.60
CA MET A 25 -12.93 5.35 -3.80
C MET A 25 -12.75 4.01 -4.53
N THR A 26 -13.82 3.44 -5.09
CA THR A 26 -13.77 2.16 -5.81
C THR A 26 -12.93 2.27 -7.09
N GLY A 27 -13.02 3.39 -7.84
CA GLY A 27 -12.20 3.62 -9.02
C GLY A 27 -10.71 3.61 -8.71
N TRP A 28 -10.27 4.37 -7.70
CA TRP A 28 -8.88 4.37 -7.25
C TRP A 28 -8.45 3.04 -6.65
N ALA A 29 -9.36 2.31 -6.00
CA ALA A 29 -9.05 1.00 -5.44
C ALA A 29 -8.75 -0.03 -6.56
N TRP A 30 -9.51 -0.04 -7.66
CA TRP A 30 -9.21 -0.89 -8.81
C TRP A 30 -7.87 -0.56 -9.46
N LEU A 31 -7.55 0.72 -9.63
CA LEU A 31 -6.25 1.14 -10.17
C LEU A 31 -5.10 0.70 -9.26
N CYS A 32 -5.26 0.87 -7.94
CA CYS A 32 -4.30 0.41 -6.95
C CYS A 32 -4.13 -1.11 -6.99
N PHE A 33 -5.24 -1.87 -7.04
CA PHE A 33 -5.26 -3.32 -7.10
C PHE A 33 -4.50 -3.84 -8.32
N LEU A 34 -4.84 -3.37 -9.52
CA LEU A 34 -4.22 -3.83 -10.76
C LEU A 34 -2.72 -3.49 -10.80
N SER A 35 -2.35 -2.28 -10.37
CA SER A 35 -0.96 -1.81 -10.33
C SER A 35 -0.10 -2.63 -9.35
N THR A 36 -0.62 -2.87 -8.14
CA THR A 36 0.08 -3.66 -7.11
C THR A 36 0.13 -5.14 -7.46
N LEU A 37 -0.95 -5.71 -8.01
CA LEU A 37 -1.00 -7.09 -8.48
C LEU A 37 0.05 -7.35 -9.56
N PHE A 38 0.20 -6.43 -10.51
CA PHE A 38 1.25 -6.52 -11.52
C PHE A 38 2.66 -6.57 -10.93
N THR A 39 2.91 -5.79 -9.86
CA THR A 39 4.17 -5.83 -9.12
C THR A 39 4.42 -7.18 -8.46
N LEU A 40 3.39 -7.72 -7.79
CA LEU A 40 3.46 -9.03 -7.12
C LEU A 40 3.66 -10.17 -8.11
N LEU A 41 2.93 -10.18 -9.22
CA LEU A 41 3.10 -11.17 -10.30
C LEU A 41 4.50 -11.10 -10.90
N THR A 42 5.04 -9.90 -11.08
CA THR A 42 6.41 -9.74 -11.59
C THR A 42 7.44 -10.28 -10.61
N PHE A 43 7.24 -10.08 -9.31
CA PHE A 43 8.10 -10.71 -8.29
C PHE A 43 7.97 -12.24 -8.31
N TRP A 44 6.77 -12.77 -8.50
CA TRP A 44 6.53 -14.22 -8.55
C TRP A 44 7.21 -14.88 -9.75
N VAL A 45 7.17 -14.22 -10.91
CA VAL A 45 7.84 -14.66 -12.15
C VAL A 45 9.37 -14.59 -12.04
N ASP A 46 9.91 -13.49 -11.50
CA ASP A 46 11.35 -13.28 -11.38
C ASP A 46 11.69 -12.65 -10.02
N PRO A 47 11.85 -13.48 -8.97
CA PRO A 47 12.20 -13.00 -7.64
C PRO A 47 13.58 -12.34 -7.60
N SER A 48 14.46 -12.70 -8.54
CA SER A 48 15.83 -12.18 -8.60
C SER A 48 15.87 -10.69 -8.96
N ARG A 49 14.78 -10.16 -9.52
CA ARG A 49 14.61 -8.76 -9.86
C ARG A 49 14.54 -7.84 -8.64
N PHE A 50 14.05 -8.34 -7.50
CA PHE A 50 13.85 -7.56 -6.28
C PHE A 50 14.78 -8.04 -5.16
N ARG A 51 16.08 -7.80 -5.33
CA ARG A 51 17.07 -8.02 -4.27
C ARG A 51 17.06 -6.85 -3.29
N TYR A 52 17.54 -7.08 -2.07
CA TYR A 52 17.79 -5.98 -1.14
C TYR A 52 18.79 -4.99 -1.77
N PRO A 53 18.61 -3.67 -1.61
CA PRO A 53 17.66 -2.97 -0.74
C PRO A 53 16.25 -2.76 -1.33
N GLU A 54 15.95 -3.19 -2.56
CA GLU A 54 14.68 -2.91 -3.25
C GLU A 54 13.53 -3.87 -2.85
N ARG A 55 13.86 -5.02 -2.26
CA ARG A 55 12.89 -6.07 -1.87
C ARG A 55 11.69 -5.60 -1.01
N PRO A 56 11.84 -4.65 -0.07
CA PRO A 56 10.71 -4.11 0.69
C PRO A 56 9.55 -3.55 -0.16
N ILE A 57 9.82 -3.12 -1.39
CA ILE A 57 8.78 -2.63 -2.33
C ILE A 57 7.72 -3.71 -2.60
N VAL A 58 8.11 -4.99 -2.62
CA VAL A 58 7.18 -6.11 -2.86
C VAL A 58 6.17 -6.23 -1.71
N PHE A 59 6.63 -6.10 -0.47
CA PHE A 59 5.76 -6.20 0.70
C PHE A 59 4.88 -4.96 0.87
N LEU A 60 5.39 -3.79 0.46
CA LEU A 60 4.57 -2.59 0.33
C LEU A 60 3.47 -2.76 -0.73
N ALA A 61 3.79 -3.33 -1.90
CA ALA A 61 2.78 -3.66 -2.90
C ALA A 61 1.77 -4.69 -2.38
N LEU A 62 2.21 -5.67 -1.58
CA LEU A 62 1.31 -6.64 -0.94
C LEU A 62 0.31 -5.97 0.00
N THR A 63 0.77 -5.09 0.89
CA THR A 63 -0.13 -4.41 1.84
C THR A 63 -1.12 -3.50 1.12
N TYR A 64 -0.69 -2.76 0.09
CA TYR A 64 -1.61 -1.95 -0.73
C TYR A 64 -2.55 -2.78 -1.59
N ASN A 65 -2.13 -3.96 -2.07
CA ASN A 65 -3.02 -4.87 -2.80
C ASN A 65 -4.16 -5.35 -1.88
N LEU A 66 -3.82 -5.84 -0.69
CA LEU A 66 -4.81 -6.25 0.31
C LEU A 66 -5.70 -5.08 0.75
N LEU A 67 -5.12 -3.88 0.94
CA LEU A 67 -5.86 -2.68 1.28
C LEU A 67 -6.86 -2.31 0.17
N SER A 68 -6.46 -2.40 -1.09
CA SER A 68 -7.33 -2.13 -2.23
C SER A 68 -8.49 -3.13 -2.32
N ILE A 69 -8.26 -4.40 -1.99
CA ILE A 69 -9.33 -5.42 -1.91
C ILE A 69 -10.37 -5.00 -0.87
N LEU A 70 -9.95 -4.50 0.31
CA LEU A 70 -10.91 -3.97 1.29
C LEU A 70 -11.77 -2.89 0.65
N PHE A 71 -11.17 -1.84 0.07
CA PHE A 71 -11.94 -0.77 -0.57
C PHE A 71 -12.89 -1.25 -1.69
N ILE A 72 -12.48 -2.24 -2.49
CA ILE A 72 -13.32 -2.86 -3.54
C ILE A 72 -14.50 -3.61 -2.90
N VAL A 73 -14.24 -4.46 -1.90
CA VAL A 73 -15.29 -5.21 -1.20
C VAL A 73 -16.26 -4.26 -0.50
N ARG A 74 -15.76 -3.18 0.13
CA ARG A 74 -16.62 -2.12 0.68
C ARG A 74 -17.53 -1.52 -0.40
N GLY A 75 -16.98 -1.24 -1.59
CA GLY A 75 -17.78 -0.73 -2.71
C GLY A 75 -18.87 -1.70 -3.16
N ALA A 76 -18.57 -3.00 -3.19
CA ALA A 76 -19.50 -4.04 -3.63
C ALA A 76 -20.58 -4.41 -2.60
N VAL A 77 -20.21 -4.49 -1.32
CA VAL A 77 -21.11 -4.87 -0.21
C VAL A 77 -22.03 -3.70 0.19
N GLY A 78 -21.55 -2.46 0.04
CA GLY A 78 -22.27 -1.27 0.48
C GLY A 78 -21.86 -0.80 1.89
N ALA A 79 -22.36 0.37 2.28
CA ALA A 79 -22.02 1.02 3.55
C ALA A 79 -22.65 0.30 4.74
N GLU A 80 -23.96 0.15 4.62
CA GLU A 80 -24.89 -0.26 5.64
C GLU A 80 -24.47 -1.53 6.41
N PRO A 81 -24.14 -2.66 5.76
CA PRO A 81 -23.78 -3.89 6.47
C PRO A 81 -22.50 -3.80 7.32
N LEU A 82 -21.65 -2.81 7.02
CA LEU A 82 -20.35 -2.61 7.68
C LEU A 82 -20.40 -1.51 8.72
N SER A 83 -21.07 -0.40 8.43
CA SER A 83 -21.01 0.82 9.24
C SER A 83 -22.12 0.96 10.27
N CYS A 84 -23.16 0.12 10.22
CA CYS A 84 -24.40 0.36 10.96
C CYS A 84 -24.80 -0.85 11.81
N ALA A 85 -25.37 -0.56 12.98
CA ALA A 85 -25.79 -1.55 13.96
C ALA A 85 -27.17 -1.22 14.52
N ASN A 86 -27.91 -2.26 14.92
CA ASN A 86 -29.16 -2.11 15.64
C ASN A 86 -28.87 -1.79 17.11
N GLN A 87 -29.65 -0.90 17.72
CA GLN A 87 -29.59 -0.63 19.17
C GLN A 87 -30.75 -1.33 19.87
N ASP A 88 -30.48 -1.93 21.03
CA ASP A 88 -31.47 -2.72 21.77
C ASP A 88 -32.65 -1.88 22.31
N ASN A 89 -32.45 -0.58 22.59
CA ASN A 89 -33.45 0.30 23.22
C ASN A 89 -33.62 1.67 22.53
N GLY A 90 -33.86 1.71 21.21
CA GLY A 90 -34.11 2.97 20.49
C GLY A 90 -34.38 2.78 18.99
N PRO A 91 -34.64 3.86 18.21
CA PRO A 91 -34.90 3.75 16.77
C PRO A 91 -33.69 3.12 16.06
N SER A 92 -33.99 2.09 15.28
CA SER A 92 -33.24 0.83 15.25
C SER A 92 -32.06 0.71 14.27
N TYR A 93 -31.42 1.78 13.79
CA TYR A 93 -30.28 1.62 12.87
C TYR A 93 -29.38 2.87 12.85
N VAL A 94 -28.24 2.79 13.55
CA VAL A 94 -27.35 3.95 13.81
C VAL A 94 -25.91 3.60 13.41
N PRO A 95 -25.12 4.57 12.92
CA PRO A 95 -23.69 4.36 12.70
C PRO A 95 -22.99 3.87 13.97
N VAL A 96 -22.08 2.92 13.80
CA VAL A 96 -21.24 2.39 14.88
C VAL A 96 -20.41 3.54 15.46
N HIS A 97 -20.41 3.68 16.79
CA HIS A 97 -19.66 4.71 17.52
C HIS A 97 -18.82 4.14 18.68
N ASP A 98 -18.95 2.84 18.94
CA ASP A 98 -18.13 2.06 19.85
C ASP A 98 -17.78 0.74 19.14
N GLY A 99 -16.51 0.35 19.18
CA GLY A 99 -16.01 -0.87 18.53
C GLY A 99 -16.69 -2.17 19.01
N LEU A 100 -17.34 -2.17 20.18
CA LEU A 100 -18.09 -3.32 20.68
C LEU A 100 -19.50 -3.45 20.09
N MET A 101 -20.03 -2.40 19.46
CA MET A 101 -21.39 -2.41 18.91
C MET A 101 -21.50 -3.21 17.60
N SER A 102 -20.39 -3.40 16.88
CA SER A 102 -20.37 -4.20 15.66
C SER A 102 -19.03 -4.86 15.42
N ALA A 103 -19.03 -6.19 15.40
CA ALA A 103 -17.86 -6.98 15.03
C ALA A 103 -17.42 -6.72 13.59
N SER A 104 -18.35 -6.53 12.64
CA SER A 104 -18.01 -6.29 11.23
C SER A 104 -17.24 -4.98 11.06
N CYS A 105 -17.70 -3.91 11.71
CA CYS A 105 -17.05 -2.60 11.69
C CYS A 105 -15.63 -2.65 12.28
N THR A 106 -15.48 -3.28 13.44
CA THR A 106 -14.19 -3.39 14.13
C THR A 106 -13.20 -4.25 13.36
N VAL A 107 -13.65 -5.38 12.78
CA VAL A 107 -12.79 -6.22 11.92
C VAL A 107 -12.34 -5.43 10.69
N TRP A 108 -13.23 -4.65 10.09
CA TRP A 108 -12.88 -3.83 8.92
C TRP A 108 -11.84 -2.77 9.24
N TRP A 109 -12.06 -2.04 10.33
CA TRP A 109 -11.11 -1.07 10.86
C TRP A 109 -9.75 -1.72 11.14
N LEU A 110 -9.75 -2.89 11.81
CA LEU A 110 -8.55 -3.64 12.17
C LEU A 110 -7.72 -3.96 10.93
N PHE A 111 -8.31 -4.55 9.90
CA PHE A 111 -7.58 -4.89 8.68
C PHE A 111 -7.08 -3.65 7.94
N LYS A 112 -7.92 -2.63 7.76
CA LYS A 112 -7.51 -1.36 7.12
C LYS A 112 -6.32 -0.74 7.85
N TYR A 113 -6.43 -0.60 9.18
CA TYR A 113 -5.44 0.08 10.01
C TYR A 113 -4.13 -0.72 10.10
N TYR A 114 -4.21 -2.05 10.28
CA TYR A 114 -3.04 -2.94 10.27
C TYR A 114 -2.27 -2.86 8.94
N LEU A 115 -2.96 -2.93 7.80
CA LEU A 115 -2.33 -2.88 6.48
C LEU A 115 -1.69 -1.52 6.21
N SER A 116 -2.35 -0.43 6.63
CA SER A 116 -1.82 0.94 6.52
C SER A 116 -0.58 1.18 7.39
N LEU A 117 -0.54 0.61 8.60
CA LEU A 117 0.65 0.67 9.45
C LEU A 117 1.78 -0.19 8.88
N SER A 118 1.44 -1.40 8.42
CA SER A 118 2.41 -2.30 7.81
C SER A 118 3.05 -1.69 6.56
N SER A 119 2.29 -1.00 5.71
CA SER A 119 2.85 -0.27 4.57
C SER A 119 3.82 0.83 5.00
N ALA A 120 3.48 1.59 6.05
CA ALA A 120 4.36 2.62 6.60
C ALA A 120 5.66 2.04 7.15
N VAL A 121 5.61 0.95 7.92
CA VAL A 121 6.81 0.28 8.42
C VAL A 121 7.65 -0.28 7.27
N TRP A 122 7.05 -0.90 6.26
CA TRP A 122 7.78 -1.38 5.07
C TRP A 122 8.47 -0.26 4.30
N TRP A 123 7.83 0.90 4.21
CA TRP A 123 8.45 2.09 3.61
C TRP A 123 9.63 2.60 4.45
N THR A 124 9.47 2.68 5.79
CA THR A 124 10.59 3.05 6.68
C THR A 124 11.74 2.05 6.59
N ILE A 125 11.45 0.75 6.49
CA ILE A 125 12.45 -0.32 6.27
C ILE A 125 13.14 -0.16 4.92
N LEU A 126 12.42 0.20 3.85
CA LEU A 126 13.02 0.50 2.55
C LEU A 126 14.04 1.64 2.67
N CYS A 127 13.65 2.75 3.31
CA CYS A 127 14.54 3.87 3.55
C CYS A 127 15.74 3.49 4.45
N GLY A 128 15.53 2.63 5.45
CA GLY A 128 16.59 2.09 6.31
C GLY A 128 17.57 1.19 5.55
N CYS A 129 17.09 0.26 4.73
CA CYS A 129 17.93 -0.57 3.86
C CYS A 129 18.72 0.29 2.87
N TRP A 130 18.10 1.34 2.35
CA TRP A 130 18.75 2.29 1.47
C TRP A 130 19.87 3.06 2.19
N LEU A 131 19.62 3.53 3.42
CA LEU A 131 20.63 4.16 4.28
C LEU A 131 21.81 3.24 4.57
N LEU A 132 21.56 1.98 4.95
CA LEU A 132 22.61 1.01 5.23
C LEU A 132 23.46 0.71 3.99
N SER A 133 22.80 0.55 2.84
CA SER A 133 23.50 0.35 1.56
C SER A 133 24.33 1.57 1.16
N ALA A 134 23.82 2.78 1.38
CA ALA A 134 24.45 4.05 0.98
C ALA A 134 25.60 4.50 1.89
N ARG A 135 25.40 4.44 3.21
CA ARG A 135 26.32 5.00 4.21
C ARG A 135 27.30 3.95 4.73
N ASN A 136 26.80 2.73 4.96
CA ASN A 136 27.58 1.67 5.58
C ASN A 136 28.09 0.66 4.54
N GLU A 137 27.79 0.89 3.26
CA GLU A 137 28.23 0.05 2.13
C GLU A 137 27.76 -1.42 2.26
N TRP A 138 26.59 -1.64 2.88
CA TRP A 138 26.06 -2.99 3.04
C TRP A 138 25.69 -3.62 1.69
N SER A 139 26.14 -4.85 1.48
CA SER A 139 25.77 -5.65 0.32
C SER A 139 24.33 -6.16 0.43
N SER A 140 23.76 -6.61 -0.69
CA SER A 140 22.44 -7.27 -0.69
C SER A 140 22.42 -8.53 0.18
N GLU A 141 23.56 -9.18 0.37
CA GLU A 141 23.70 -10.39 1.19
C GLU A 141 23.67 -10.05 2.69
N ALA A 142 24.39 -9.00 3.10
CA ALA A 142 24.34 -8.50 4.47
C ALA A 142 22.92 -8.09 4.88
N LEU A 143 22.20 -7.39 3.99
CA LEU A 143 20.77 -7.06 4.21
C LEU A 143 19.87 -8.30 4.23
N HIS A 144 20.20 -9.33 3.44
CA HIS A 144 19.44 -10.56 3.44
C HIS A 144 19.58 -11.32 4.77
N ASN A 145 20.76 -11.31 5.39
CA ASN A 145 21.02 -11.97 6.67
C ASN A 145 20.21 -11.36 7.82
N ILE A 146 19.88 -10.07 7.76
CA ILE A 146 19.01 -9.41 8.75
C ILE A 146 17.52 -9.43 8.38
N ALA A 147 17.14 -10.03 7.25
CA ALA A 147 15.75 -10.04 6.78
C ALA A 147 14.74 -10.57 7.82
N PRO A 148 15.02 -11.61 8.62
CA PRO A 148 14.09 -12.05 9.66
C PRO A 148 13.71 -10.94 10.66
N TYR A 149 14.67 -10.10 11.06
CA TYR A 149 14.42 -8.96 11.96
C TYR A 149 13.61 -7.85 11.29
N LEU A 150 13.87 -7.59 10.00
CA LEU A 150 13.08 -6.63 9.21
C LEU A 150 11.62 -7.08 9.12
N HIS A 151 11.39 -8.36 8.81
CA HIS A 151 10.06 -8.95 8.77
C HIS A 151 9.36 -8.97 10.13
N GLY A 152 10.08 -9.36 11.20
CA GLY A 152 9.55 -9.34 12.56
C GLY A 152 9.09 -7.95 12.97
N THR A 153 9.89 -6.92 12.67
CA THR A 153 9.52 -5.51 12.91
C THR A 153 8.33 -5.09 12.05
N ALA A 154 8.34 -5.41 10.75
CA ALA A 154 7.33 -4.99 9.80
C ALA A 154 5.92 -5.50 10.12
N TRP A 155 5.81 -6.72 10.66
CA TRP A 155 4.52 -7.34 10.96
C TRP A 155 4.14 -7.25 12.44
N GLY A 156 5.13 -7.22 13.33
CA GLY A 156 4.94 -7.17 14.78
C GLY A 156 4.60 -5.76 15.29
N LEU A 157 5.29 -4.71 14.83
CA LEU A 157 5.03 -3.34 15.28
C LEU A 157 3.59 -2.88 14.95
N PRO A 158 3.06 -3.09 13.73
CA PRO A 158 1.65 -2.79 13.43
C PRO A 158 0.66 -3.53 14.31
N LEU A 159 0.94 -4.81 14.63
CA LEU A 159 0.07 -5.61 15.50
C LEU A 159 -0.05 -5.01 16.89
N PHE A 160 1.08 -4.57 17.47
CA PHE A 160 1.11 -3.91 18.76
C PHE A 160 0.31 -2.59 18.77
N LEU A 161 0.48 -1.77 17.72
CA LEU A 161 -0.24 -0.49 17.59
C LEU A 161 -1.75 -0.68 17.40
N VAL A 162 -2.16 -1.69 16.62
CA VAL A 162 -3.57 -2.05 16.44
C VAL A 162 -4.19 -2.54 17.76
N ALA A 163 -3.46 -3.31 18.57
CA ALA A 163 -3.92 -3.74 19.89
C ALA A 163 -4.21 -2.54 20.80
N GLY A 164 -3.36 -1.51 20.78
CA GLY A 164 -3.63 -0.24 21.50
C GLY A 164 -4.93 0.44 21.03
N GLY A 165 -5.18 0.46 19.72
CA GLY A 165 -6.43 0.98 19.16
C GLY A 165 -7.67 0.19 19.60
N LEU A 166 -7.60 -1.14 19.62
CA LEU A 166 -8.71 -1.99 20.11
C LEU A 166 -9.04 -1.72 21.58
N ILE A 167 -8.01 -1.55 22.42
CA ILE A 167 -8.18 -1.26 23.85
C ILE A 167 -8.91 0.05 24.07
N SER A 168 -8.66 1.06 23.23
CA SER A 168 -9.33 2.37 23.34
C SER A 168 -10.83 2.32 23.05
N ARG A 169 -11.32 1.31 22.31
CA ARG A 169 -12.72 1.15 21.83
C ARG A 169 -13.29 2.33 21.04
N ASN A 170 -12.45 3.31 20.71
CA ASN A 170 -12.82 4.55 20.03
C ASN A 170 -12.91 4.36 18.52
N ILE A 171 -13.77 3.43 18.08
CA ILE A 171 -13.96 3.08 16.67
C ILE A 171 -15.36 3.56 16.25
N GLY A 172 -15.40 4.39 15.21
CA GLY A 172 -16.62 4.97 14.66
C GLY A 172 -16.72 4.79 13.15
N ALA A 173 -17.95 4.71 12.65
CA ALA A 173 -18.23 4.69 11.23
C ALA A 173 -18.31 6.10 10.64
N ASP A 174 -17.69 6.30 9.48
CA ASP A 174 -17.77 7.52 8.70
C ASP A 174 -19.03 7.53 7.83
N GLU A 175 -19.86 8.58 7.91
CA GLU A 175 -21.11 8.66 7.13
C GLU A 175 -20.87 8.75 5.62
N LEU A 176 -19.83 9.47 5.18
CA LEU A 176 -19.55 9.70 3.77
C LEU A 176 -19.17 8.40 3.05
N THR A 177 -18.26 7.64 3.67
CA THR A 177 -17.63 6.47 3.05
C THR A 177 -18.09 5.15 3.64
N GLY A 178 -18.87 5.13 4.72
CA GLY A 178 -19.24 3.91 5.45
C GLY A 178 -18.04 3.07 5.89
N LEU A 179 -16.88 3.69 6.10
CA LEU A 179 -15.67 3.03 6.57
C LEU A 179 -15.54 3.20 8.08
N CYS A 180 -15.09 2.16 8.75
CA CYS A 180 -14.80 2.21 10.19
C CYS A 180 -13.39 2.75 10.44
N GLN A 181 -13.30 3.77 11.28
CA GLN A 181 -12.11 4.58 11.56
C GLN A 181 -12.01 4.86 13.06
N ILE A 182 -10.86 5.32 13.53
CA ILE A 182 -10.74 5.81 14.91
C ILE A 182 -11.59 7.09 15.04
N SER A 183 -12.19 7.33 16.19
CA SER A 183 -12.97 8.54 16.46
C SER A 183 -12.11 9.80 16.31
N ASP A 184 -12.72 10.91 15.88
CA ASP A 184 -11.98 12.14 15.58
C ASP A 184 -11.18 12.65 16.79
N GLU A 185 -11.71 12.50 18.01
CA GLU A 185 -11.05 12.88 19.29
C GLU A 185 -9.76 12.08 19.56
N SER A 186 -9.71 10.81 19.13
CA SER A 186 -8.56 9.93 19.35
C SER A 186 -7.65 9.80 18.13
N ALA A 187 -8.07 10.34 16.98
CA ALA A 187 -7.35 10.21 15.71
C ALA A 187 -5.92 10.78 15.78
N LEU A 188 -5.70 11.87 16.53
CA LEU A 188 -4.37 12.47 16.71
C LEU A 188 -3.38 11.46 17.31
N TRP A 189 -3.76 10.83 18.43
CA TRP A 189 -2.86 9.97 19.21
C TRP A 189 -2.76 8.55 18.65
N LEU A 190 -3.87 8.02 18.11
CA LEU A 190 -3.94 6.64 17.67
C LEU A 190 -3.72 6.47 16.17
N GLU A 191 -3.94 7.47 15.32
CA GLU A 191 -3.74 7.34 13.86
C GLU A 191 -2.58 8.23 13.38
N VAL A 192 -2.63 9.53 13.67
CA VAL A 192 -1.66 10.50 13.14
C VAL A 192 -0.28 10.31 13.76
N LEU A 193 -0.17 10.18 15.08
CA LEU A 193 1.13 10.09 15.75
C LEU A 193 1.92 8.83 15.33
N PRO A 194 1.35 7.62 15.31
CA PRO A 194 2.09 6.43 14.86
C PRO A 194 2.51 6.50 13.38
N GLN A 195 1.62 6.95 12.50
CA GLN A 195 1.94 7.06 11.07
C GLN A 195 2.93 8.20 10.80
N GLY A 196 2.77 9.35 11.46
CA GLY A 196 3.64 10.52 11.33
C GLY A 196 5.05 10.26 11.83
N THR A 197 5.20 9.55 12.96
CA THR A 197 6.52 9.16 13.48
C THR A 197 7.25 8.23 12.51
N LEU A 198 6.59 7.22 11.96
CA LEU A 198 7.15 6.32 10.94
C LEU A 198 7.54 7.06 9.65
N LEU A 199 6.69 7.99 9.20
CA LEU A 199 6.93 8.81 8.01
C LEU A 199 8.14 9.74 8.20
N ILE A 200 8.21 10.46 9.32
CA ILE A 200 9.34 11.34 9.64
C ILE A 200 10.63 10.52 9.75
N LEU A 201 10.58 9.37 10.42
CA LEU A 201 11.74 8.49 10.55
C LEU A 201 12.27 8.01 9.19
N GLY A 202 11.38 7.55 8.29
CA GLY A 202 11.79 7.14 6.95
C GLY A 202 12.31 8.31 6.11
N CYS A 203 11.75 9.52 6.25
CA CYS A 203 12.29 10.74 5.62
C CYS A 203 13.70 11.07 6.11
N ILE A 204 13.96 10.94 7.42
CA ILE A 204 15.31 11.12 7.99
C ILE A 204 16.28 10.10 7.39
N PHE A 205 15.91 8.82 7.34
CA PHE A 205 16.74 7.78 6.72
C PHE A 205 17.02 8.05 5.24
N ALA A 206 15.99 8.40 4.47
CA ALA A 206 16.10 8.76 3.07
C ALA A 206 17.01 9.98 2.84
N GLY A 207 16.89 11.02 3.68
CA GLY A 207 17.72 12.22 3.62
C GLY A 207 19.20 11.93 3.87
N ILE A 208 19.51 11.15 4.92
CA ILE A 208 20.88 10.75 5.24
C ILE A 208 21.44 9.85 4.13
N ALA A 209 20.65 8.89 3.61
CA ALA A 209 21.03 8.02 2.50
C ALA A 209 21.37 8.83 1.25
N GLY A 210 20.51 9.78 0.88
CA GLY A 210 20.71 10.69 -0.24
C GLY A 210 21.98 11.51 -0.10
N ALA A 211 22.22 12.11 1.08
CA ALA A 211 23.43 12.87 1.36
C ALA A 211 24.71 12.01 1.27
N ALA A 212 24.68 10.77 1.78
CA ALA A 212 25.79 9.82 1.65
C ALA A 212 26.08 9.49 0.18
N LEU A 213 25.05 9.21 -0.62
CA LEU A 213 25.22 8.89 -2.04
C LEU A 213 25.72 10.07 -2.87
N VAL A 214 25.30 11.30 -2.55
CA VAL A 214 25.85 12.51 -3.19
C VAL A 214 27.35 12.65 -2.89
N ARG A 215 27.79 12.36 -1.66
CA ARG A 215 29.23 12.36 -1.31
C ARG A 215 30.01 11.31 -2.11
N VAL A 216 29.52 10.07 -2.15
CA VAL A 216 30.15 8.98 -2.93
C VAL A 216 30.20 9.32 -4.42
N ARG A 217 29.12 9.87 -4.99
CA ARG A 217 29.07 10.30 -6.39
C ARG A 217 30.12 11.37 -6.68
N ARG A 218 30.28 12.37 -5.80
CA ARG A 218 31.29 13.43 -5.95
C ARG A 218 32.70 12.83 -5.95
N ALA A 219 32.98 11.88 -5.06
CA ALA A 219 34.27 11.18 -5.00
C ALA A 219 34.56 10.36 -6.27
N ILE A 220 33.58 9.61 -6.78
CA ILE A 220 33.73 8.82 -8.02
C ILE A 220 34.02 9.73 -9.22
N LYS A 221 33.31 10.87 -9.33
CA LYS A 221 33.54 11.85 -10.40
C LYS A 221 34.90 12.53 -10.27
N ALA A 222 35.33 12.86 -9.05
CA ALA A 222 36.66 13.42 -8.80
C ALA A 222 37.79 12.43 -9.20
N ALA A 223 37.55 11.13 -9.05
CA ALA A 223 38.46 10.07 -9.50
C ALA A 223 38.39 9.79 -11.02
N GLY A 224 37.66 10.59 -11.80
CA GLY A 224 37.53 10.42 -13.26
C GLY A 224 36.71 9.21 -13.70
N ARG A 225 35.99 8.53 -12.79
CA ARG A 225 35.19 7.33 -13.09
C ARG A 225 33.72 7.69 -13.40
N SER A 226 33.07 6.89 -14.24
CA SER A 226 31.64 7.06 -14.54
C SER A 226 30.76 6.57 -13.39
N ALA A 227 29.93 7.47 -12.84
CA ALA A 227 28.94 7.17 -11.79
C ALA A 227 27.54 6.84 -12.36
N THR A 228 27.40 6.64 -13.66
CA THR A 228 26.09 6.53 -14.37
C THR A 228 25.17 5.43 -13.83
N LYS A 229 25.71 4.26 -13.46
CA LYS A 229 24.93 3.18 -12.85
C LYS A 229 24.38 3.58 -11.48
N LEU A 230 25.22 4.20 -10.65
CA LEU A 230 24.84 4.70 -9.33
C LEU A 230 23.78 5.80 -9.45
N GLU A 231 23.97 6.75 -10.38
CA GLU A 231 23.01 7.82 -10.65
C GLU A 231 21.63 7.27 -11.02
N ARG A 232 21.55 6.27 -11.91
CA ARG A 232 20.28 5.65 -12.28
C ARG A 232 19.59 4.97 -11.09
N LEU A 233 20.35 4.28 -10.23
CA LEU A 233 19.82 3.64 -9.02
C LEU A 233 19.32 4.69 -8.01
N MET A 234 20.13 5.72 -7.75
CA MET A 234 19.81 6.84 -6.86
C MET A 234 18.52 7.54 -7.29
N THR A 235 18.44 7.96 -8.56
CA THR A 235 17.27 8.69 -9.08
C THR A 235 15.99 7.86 -8.95
N ARG A 236 16.07 6.56 -9.25
CA ARG A 236 14.90 5.67 -9.17
C ARG A 236 14.38 5.54 -7.74
N LEU A 237 15.27 5.30 -6.77
CA LEU A 237 14.91 5.17 -5.35
C LEU A 237 14.42 6.50 -4.77
N SER A 238 15.05 7.62 -5.11
CA SER A 238 14.61 8.95 -4.66
C SER A 238 13.21 9.30 -5.17
N ILE A 239 12.91 9.03 -6.44
CA ILE A 239 11.57 9.25 -7.01
C ILE A 239 10.54 8.41 -6.25
N PHE A 240 10.84 7.13 -5.99
CA PHE A 240 9.92 6.26 -5.26
C PHE A 240 9.68 6.73 -3.82
N ALA A 241 10.75 7.11 -3.11
CA ALA A 241 10.64 7.64 -1.75
C ALA A 241 9.77 8.92 -1.72
N LEU A 242 9.92 9.81 -2.70
CA LEU A 242 9.12 11.03 -2.82
C LEU A 242 7.65 10.75 -3.17
N LEU A 243 7.41 9.82 -4.10
CA LEU A 243 6.06 9.41 -4.52
C LEU A 243 5.26 8.71 -3.41
N TYR A 244 5.94 8.16 -2.40
CA TYR A 244 5.30 7.70 -1.16
C TYR A 244 5.13 8.84 -0.16
N ALA A 245 6.21 9.58 0.12
CA ALA A 245 6.23 10.57 1.20
C ALA A 245 5.24 11.71 0.96
N LEU A 246 5.15 12.25 -0.27
CA LEU A 246 4.25 13.37 -0.58
C LEU A 246 2.77 13.02 -0.32
N PRO A 247 2.22 11.90 -0.87
CA PRO A 247 0.85 11.52 -0.54
C PRO A 247 0.65 11.14 0.93
N ALA A 248 1.65 10.52 1.58
CA ALA A 248 1.54 10.17 3.00
C ALA A 248 1.45 11.43 3.88
N PHE A 249 2.28 12.45 3.63
CA PHE A 249 2.18 13.74 4.32
C PHE A 249 0.84 14.42 4.05
N GLY A 250 0.39 14.46 2.79
CA GLY A 250 -0.90 15.05 2.44
C GLY A 250 -2.06 14.30 3.11
N GLY A 251 -2.03 12.97 3.16
CA GLY A 251 -3.03 12.15 3.83
C GLY A 251 -3.09 12.40 5.33
N LEU A 252 -1.93 12.50 6.00
CA LEU A 252 -1.86 12.87 7.41
C LEU A 252 -2.36 14.29 7.68
N ALA A 253 -2.02 15.24 6.81
CA ALA A 253 -2.52 16.61 6.90
C ALA A 253 -4.04 16.66 6.73
N CYS A 254 -4.62 15.87 5.81
CA CYS A 254 -6.07 15.74 5.66
C CYS A 254 -6.71 15.14 6.92
N THR A 255 -6.15 14.07 7.49
CA THR A 255 -6.65 13.46 8.73
C THR A 255 -6.59 14.43 9.91
N LEU A 256 -5.49 15.19 10.05
CA LEU A 256 -5.35 16.23 11.08
C LEU A 256 -6.40 17.32 10.91
N HIS A 257 -6.56 17.83 9.69
CA HIS A 257 -7.56 18.85 9.38
C HIS A 257 -8.98 18.33 9.67
N GLU A 258 -9.31 17.13 9.21
CA GLU A 258 -10.59 16.47 9.51
C GLU A 258 -10.81 16.33 11.01
N SER A 259 -9.83 15.82 11.77
CA SER A 259 -9.96 15.61 13.22
C SER A 259 -10.18 16.91 14.00
N SER A 260 -9.63 18.04 13.54
CA SER A 260 -9.79 19.33 14.21
C SER A 260 -11.10 20.04 13.88
N VAL A 261 -11.64 19.86 12.66
CA VAL A 261 -12.83 20.58 12.18
C VAL A 261 -14.12 19.77 12.38
N ARG A 262 -14.09 18.44 12.20
CA ARG A 262 -15.27 17.57 12.23
C ARG A 262 -16.05 17.63 13.55
N PRO A 263 -15.44 17.61 14.75
CA PRO A 263 -16.21 17.61 16.01
C PRO A 263 -17.13 18.84 16.15
N ARG A 264 -16.60 20.03 15.83
CA ARG A 264 -17.36 21.28 15.86
C ARG A 264 -18.48 21.27 14.84
N TRP A 265 -18.19 20.88 13.61
CA TRP A 265 -19.16 20.88 12.52
C TRP A 265 -20.28 19.86 12.74
N ARG A 266 -19.96 18.64 13.21
CA ARG A 266 -20.98 17.62 13.56
C ARG A 266 -21.91 18.11 14.66
N THR A 267 -21.37 18.77 15.68
CA THR A 267 -22.18 19.34 16.77
C THR A 267 -23.16 20.39 16.24
N LEU A 268 -22.71 21.30 15.38
CA LEU A 268 -23.57 22.32 14.76
C LEU A 268 -24.64 21.71 13.85
N ALA A 269 -24.28 20.70 13.06
CA ALA A 269 -25.22 20.00 12.18
C ALA A 269 -26.32 19.28 12.98
N LEU A 270 -25.97 18.64 14.10
CA LEU A 270 -26.94 18.00 14.99
C LEU A 270 -27.87 19.02 15.68
N LEU A 271 -27.32 20.16 16.15
CA LEU A 271 -28.13 21.23 16.74
C LEU A 271 -29.12 21.83 15.73
N ALA A 272 -28.65 22.12 14.51
CA ALA A 272 -29.51 22.61 13.45
C ALA A 272 -30.62 21.61 13.09
N ALA A 273 -30.33 20.30 13.10
CA ALA A 273 -31.34 19.27 12.88
C ALA A 273 -32.38 19.19 14.02
N LEU A 274 -31.97 19.43 15.27
CA LEU A 274 -32.89 19.49 16.41
C LEU A 274 -33.79 20.72 16.35
N ASP A 275 -33.24 21.89 16.05
CA ASP A 275 -34.00 23.13 15.85
C ASP A 275 -35.00 22.99 14.70
N CYS A 276 -34.57 22.34 13.61
CA CYS A 276 -35.41 21.99 12.48
C CYS A 276 -36.59 21.10 12.89
N ARG A 277 -36.34 20.09 13.73
CA ARG A 277 -37.40 19.20 14.24
C ARG A 277 -38.42 19.93 15.12
N ALA A 278 -38.03 21.03 15.78
CA ALA A 278 -38.93 21.86 16.56
C ALA A 278 -39.82 22.79 15.68
N SER A 279 -39.45 22.99 14.42
CA SER A 279 -40.16 23.82 13.43
C SER A 279 -41.13 23.00 12.57
N GLN A 280 -42.37 23.48 12.37
CA GLN A 280 -43.40 22.77 11.61
C GLN A 280 -43.14 22.66 10.09
N ASN A 281 -42.25 23.48 9.53
CA ASN A 281 -42.00 23.56 8.07
C ASN A 281 -40.52 23.48 7.68
N CYS A 282 -39.68 22.91 8.55
CA CYS A 282 -38.27 22.79 8.25
C CYS A 282 -37.98 21.48 7.50
N VAL A 283 -37.23 21.58 6.40
CA VAL A 283 -36.66 20.42 5.72
C VAL A 283 -35.31 20.12 6.37
N PRO A 284 -35.18 19.03 7.16
CA PRO A 284 -33.90 18.67 7.74
C PRO A 284 -32.95 18.28 6.61
N GLY A 285 -31.84 18.99 6.49
CA GLY A 285 -30.81 18.73 5.51
C GLY A 285 -29.50 19.38 5.94
N PRO A 286 -28.36 18.97 5.35
CA PRO A 286 -27.06 19.51 5.70
C PRO A 286 -27.03 21.02 5.45
N VAL A 287 -26.82 21.81 6.52
CA VAL A 287 -26.67 23.27 6.43
C VAL A 287 -25.38 23.57 5.66
N TYR A 288 -25.51 24.40 4.63
CA TYR A 288 -24.52 24.58 3.56
C TYR A 288 -23.15 25.06 4.07
N SER A 289 -22.21 24.13 4.16
CA SER A 289 -20.77 24.26 3.86
C SER A 289 -20.16 22.88 4.04
N ALA A 290 -20.01 22.11 2.96
CA ALA A 290 -19.30 20.84 2.99
C ALA A 290 -17.78 21.09 3.13
N ALA A 291 -17.39 21.84 4.15
CA ALA A 291 -16.02 22.08 4.55
C ALA A 291 -15.45 20.75 5.06
N GLY A 292 -15.04 19.89 4.12
CA GLY A 292 -14.52 18.56 4.43
C GLY A 292 -14.74 17.51 3.36
N LEU A 293 -15.69 17.67 2.43
CA LEU A 293 -15.90 16.69 1.35
C LEU A 293 -14.66 16.58 0.46
N GLU A 294 -14.15 17.72 -0.01
CA GLU A 294 -12.95 17.78 -0.84
C GLU A 294 -11.73 17.20 -0.12
N VAL A 295 -11.58 17.51 1.17
CA VAL A 295 -10.49 17.00 2.02
C VAL A 295 -10.59 15.48 2.19
N ALA A 296 -11.79 14.95 2.39
CA ALA A 296 -12.02 13.51 2.50
C ALA A 296 -11.75 12.78 1.17
N LEU A 297 -12.20 13.34 0.05
CA LEU A 297 -11.92 12.78 -1.29
C LEU A 297 -10.43 12.81 -1.61
N LEU A 298 -9.74 13.90 -1.25
CA LEU A 298 -8.29 14.02 -1.35
C LEU A 298 -7.60 12.97 -0.49
N ARG A 299 -8.00 12.79 0.77
CA ARG A 299 -7.44 11.76 1.66
C ARG A 299 -7.59 10.35 1.08
N LEU A 300 -8.77 10.02 0.53
CA LEU A 300 -9.01 8.72 -0.12
C LEU A 300 -8.08 8.53 -1.32
N PHE A 301 -7.97 9.52 -2.18
CA PHE A 301 -7.03 9.50 -3.31
C PHE A 301 -5.60 9.31 -2.85
N LEU A 302 -5.12 10.11 -1.89
CA LEU A 302 -3.76 10.05 -1.37
C LEU A 302 -3.44 8.71 -0.70
N SER A 303 -4.44 8.06 -0.09
CA SER A 303 -4.27 6.73 0.52
C SER A 303 -4.09 5.61 -0.52
N LEU A 304 -4.71 5.72 -1.69
CA LEU A 304 -4.70 4.67 -2.74
C LEU A 304 -3.64 4.92 -3.80
N VAL A 305 -3.32 6.18 -4.10
CA VAL A 305 -2.32 6.54 -5.13
C VAL A 305 -0.93 6.01 -4.80
N ILE A 306 -0.59 5.86 -3.53
CA ILE A 306 0.69 5.26 -3.09
C ILE A 306 0.83 3.82 -3.62
N GLY A 307 -0.24 3.03 -3.58
CA GLY A 307 -0.23 1.70 -4.17
C GLY A 307 -0.11 1.73 -5.69
N VAL A 308 -0.77 2.69 -6.35
CA VAL A 308 -0.65 2.90 -7.81
C VAL A 308 0.80 3.20 -8.19
N THR A 309 1.52 4.04 -7.43
CA THR A 309 2.91 4.40 -7.73
C THR A 309 3.89 3.25 -7.53
N SER A 310 3.55 2.25 -6.72
CA SER A 310 4.35 1.02 -6.57
C SER A 310 4.48 0.21 -7.87
N GLY A 311 3.44 0.17 -8.73
CA GLY A 311 3.52 -0.47 -10.04
C GLY A 311 4.39 0.24 -11.06
N MET A 312 4.54 1.57 -10.94
CA MET A 312 5.47 2.33 -11.79
C MET A 312 6.92 1.86 -11.63
N TRP A 313 7.28 1.27 -10.49
CA TRP A 313 8.59 0.66 -10.30
C TRP A 313 8.88 -0.43 -11.33
N VAL A 314 7.83 -1.18 -11.66
CA VAL A 314 7.93 -2.34 -12.54
C VAL A 314 7.75 -1.95 -14.00
N TRP A 315 7.23 -0.76 -14.31
CA TRP A 315 7.11 -0.27 -15.68
C TRP A 315 8.49 0.13 -16.23
N SER A 316 9.21 -0.86 -16.77
CA SER A 316 10.45 -0.68 -17.51
C SER A 316 10.40 -1.54 -18.75
N GLY A 317 11.08 -1.15 -19.83
CA GLY A 317 11.14 -1.95 -21.07
C GLY A 317 11.67 -3.39 -20.87
N LYS A 318 12.34 -3.67 -19.75
CA LYS A 318 12.73 -5.03 -19.34
C LYS A 318 11.55 -5.91 -18.94
N THR A 319 10.49 -5.31 -18.38
CA THR A 319 9.25 -5.98 -18.02
C THR A 319 8.47 -6.39 -19.25
N CYS A 320 8.33 -5.49 -20.22
CA CYS A 320 7.66 -5.81 -21.49
C CYS A 320 8.31 -7.02 -22.18
N ARG A 321 9.66 -7.15 -22.11
CA ARG A 321 10.39 -8.32 -22.62
C ARG A 321 10.25 -9.60 -21.78
N ALA A 322 10.11 -9.49 -20.45
CA ALA A 322 9.87 -10.65 -19.60
C ALA A 322 8.47 -11.21 -19.81
N TRP A 323 7.46 -10.34 -19.90
CA TRP A 323 6.08 -10.71 -20.21
C TRP A 323 5.93 -11.19 -21.65
N SER A 324 6.62 -10.59 -22.63
CA SER A 324 6.61 -11.09 -24.01
C SER A 324 7.20 -12.49 -24.15
N LYS A 325 8.16 -12.89 -23.30
CA LYS A 325 8.70 -14.26 -23.28
C LYS A 325 7.77 -15.29 -22.66
N LEU A 326 6.89 -14.87 -21.74
CA LEU A 326 5.86 -15.74 -21.15
C LEU A 326 4.60 -15.83 -22.02
N LEU A 327 4.27 -14.74 -22.72
CA LEU A 327 3.13 -14.67 -23.65
C LEU A 327 3.48 -15.19 -25.04
N ALA A 328 4.77 -15.25 -25.41
CA ALA A 328 5.21 -16.03 -26.55
C ALA A 328 5.07 -17.51 -26.21
N ALA A 329 4.16 -18.18 -26.91
CA ALA A 329 3.90 -19.62 -26.79
C ALA A 329 5.22 -20.43 -26.80
N PRO A 330 5.28 -21.60 -26.12
CA PRO A 330 6.47 -22.44 -26.15
C PRO A 330 6.74 -22.84 -27.60
N SER A 331 7.77 -22.24 -28.20
CA SER A 331 8.25 -22.71 -29.49
C SER A 331 8.79 -24.12 -29.27
N LYS A 332 8.19 -25.10 -29.97
CA LYS A 332 8.63 -26.50 -29.95
C LYS A 332 10.15 -26.53 -30.14
N PRO A 333 10.90 -27.33 -29.35
CA PRO A 333 12.32 -27.53 -29.62
C PRO A 333 12.48 -28.06 -31.05
N PRO A 334 13.50 -27.59 -31.81
CA PRO A 334 13.73 -28.11 -33.14
C PRO A 334 13.99 -29.62 -33.04
N ARG A 335 13.24 -30.41 -33.82
CA ARG A 335 13.50 -31.84 -34.00
C ARG A 335 14.95 -31.99 -34.42
N SER A 336 15.75 -32.65 -33.59
CA SER A 336 17.05 -33.17 -34.03
C SER A 336 16.77 -34.17 -35.14
N SER A 337 17.19 -33.83 -36.37
CA SER A 337 17.31 -34.79 -37.46
C SER A 337 18.33 -35.84 -37.03
N GLN A 338 17.85 -37.03 -36.65
CA GLN A 338 18.67 -38.21 -36.44
C GLN A 338 19.49 -38.47 -37.70
N ALA A 339 20.80 -38.32 -37.60
CA ALA A 339 21.74 -38.91 -38.54
C ALA A 339 21.56 -40.43 -38.47
N GLY A 340 21.13 -41.04 -39.58
CA GLY A 340 20.98 -42.48 -39.71
C GLY A 340 22.33 -43.17 -39.55
N GLN A 341 22.51 -43.89 -38.44
CA GLN A 341 23.55 -44.90 -38.29
C GLN A 341 23.19 -46.11 -39.19
N HIS A 342 24.00 -46.34 -40.22
CA HIS A 342 24.00 -47.60 -40.95
C HIS A 342 24.77 -48.64 -40.11
N ILE A 343 24.05 -49.61 -39.56
CA ILE A 343 24.60 -50.82 -38.91
C ILE A 343 25.03 -51.80 -40.01
N GLY A 344 26.20 -52.41 -39.81
CA GLY A 344 26.99 -53.09 -40.83
C GLY A 344 26.57 -54.50 -41.24
N ARG A 345 27.30 -55.03 -42.23
CA ARG A 345 27.49 -56.46 -42.47
C ARG A 345 28.72 -56.71 -43.36
N GLY A 346 29.77 -57.24 -42.75
CA GLY A 346 30.55 -58.37 -43.27
C GLY A 346 31.74 -58.13 -44.21
N VAL A 347 32.75 -58.97 -43.97
CA VAL A 347 33.63 -59.65 -44.95
C VAL A 347 35.09 -59.15 -45.04
N PHE A 348 35.95 -59.87 -44.30
CA PHE A 348 37.24 -60.49 -44.66
C PHE A 348 38.40 -59.70 -45.31
N GLN A 349 39.61 -60.12 -44.87
CA GLN A 349 40.96 -59.91 -45.43
C GLN A 349 41.58 -58.52 -45.20
N GLY A 350 42.81 -58.36 -44.71
CA GLY A 350 43.86 -59.30 -44.33
C GLY A 350 45.15 -58.53 -44.05
N ILE A 351 46.08 -59.22 -43.37
CA ILE A 351 47.54 -59.13 -43.56
C ILE A 351 48.28 -57.88 -43.00
N LYS A 352 49.07 -58.18 -41.94
CA LYS A 352 50.47 -57.78 -41.62
C LYS A 352 50.79 -56.27 -41.52
N THR A 353 51.70 -55.77 -40.69
CA THR A 353 52.71 -56.27 -39.72
C THR A 353 53.25 -55.00 -39.03
N ASP A 354 53.67 -55.14 -37.77
CA ASP A 354 54.84 -54.50 -37.11
C ASP A 354 54.93 -52.95 -37.18
N THR A 355 55.10 -52.19 -36.09
CA THR A 355 56.05 -52.27 -34.96
C THR A 355 55.63 -51.17 -33.97
N LEU A 356 55.28 -51.46 -32.72
CA LEU A 356 56.15 -51.44 -31.52
C LEU A 356 57.00 -50.17 -31.29
N ASN A 357 56.63 -49.48 -30.21
CA ASN A 357 57.45 -48.97 -29.09
C ASN A 357 58.16 -47.60 -29.13
N PHE A 358 57.82 -46.83 -28.09
CA PHE A 358 58.67 -46.09 -27.14
C PHE A 358 59.98 -45.45 -27.64
N ALA A 359 60.02 -44.11 -27.59
CA ALA A 359 60.95 -43.33 -26.75
C ALA A 359 60.39 -41.91 -26.59
#